data_AF-A0A2K1EA14-F1
#
_entry.id   AF-A0A2K1EA14-F1
#
_cell.length_a   1.000
_cell.length_b   1.000
_cell.length_c   1.000
_cell.angle_alpha   90.00
_cell.angle_beta   90.00
_cell.angle_gamma   90.00
#
_symmetry.space_group_name_H-M   'P 1'
#
loop_
_entity.id
_entity.type
_entity.pdbx_description
1 polymer ?
#
loop_
_entity_poly.entity_id
_entity_poly.type
_entity_poly.pdbx_seq_one_letter_code
_entity_poly.pdbx_strand_id
1 'polypeptide(L)'
;MTIERSKPASQLSTASTAAEADVIEETMSNMSCRGNADRPVEVIQYRHIAISKSERGERRRVGAIGWRTSDGEPVRQIDRDLYQVVSSEELLERVD
;
A
#
# COMPACT_ATOMS: atom_id res chain seq x y z
N MET A 1 62.26 8.74 -19.42
CA MET A 1 61.03 9.12 -18.70
C MET A 1 59.97 8.07 -19.05
N THR A 2 59.08 7.51 -18.25
CA THR A 2 58.83 7.37 -16.80
C THR A 2 57.48 6.60 -16.73
N ILE A 3 57.46 5.46 -16.03
CA ILE A 3 56.34 4.80 -15.28
C ILE A 3 55.11 4.20 -16.01
N GLU A 4 55.09 2.86 -16.00
CA GLU A 4 54.09 1.86 -15.52
C GLU A 4 52.63 2.21 -15.08
N ARG A 5 51.78 1.16 -15.23
CA ARG A 5 50.53 0.78 -14.52
C ARG A 5 49.15 1.29 -15.03
N SER A 6 48.31 0.34 -15.48
CA SER A 6 47.15 -0.21 -14.71
C SER A 6 46.09 -0.90 -15.61
N LYS A 7 45.61 -2.07 -15.18
CA LYS A 7 44.40 -2.80 -15.66
C LYS A 7 43.38 -2.81 -14.49
N PRO A 8 42.07 -3.05 -14.67
CA PRO A 8 41.10 -2.58 -15.67
C PRO A 8 39.96 -1.76 -15.00
N ALA A 9 39.17 -1.00 -15.75
CA ALA A 9 37.85 -0.58 -15.25
C ALA A 9 36.84 -1.69 -15.56
N SER A 10 36.61 -2.58 -14.59
CA SER A 10 35.40 -3.39 -14.54
C SER A 10 34.21 -2.45 -14.66
N GLN A 11 33.56 -2.46 -15.83
CA GLN A 11 32.26 -1.83 -15.95
C GLN A 11 31.31 -2.57 -15.02
N LEU A 12 30.82 -1.82 -14.04
CA LEU A 12 29.86 -2.23 -13.05
C LEU A 12 28.75 -3.04 -13.73
N SER A 13 28.63 -4.29 -13.29
CA SER A 13 27.44 -5.11 -13.51
C SER A 13 26.24 -4.23 -13.19
N THR A 14 25.33 -4.06 -14.16
CA THR A 14 24.00 -3.50 -13.94
C THR A 14 23.28 -4.42 -12.96
N ALA A 15 23.51 -4.17 -11.68
CA ALA A 15 22.95 -4.96 -10.60
C ALA A 15 21.44 -4.76 -10.58
N SER A 16 20.77 -5.90 -10.49
CA SER A 16 19.37 -6.08 -10.14
C SER A 16 18.36 -5.56 -11.15
N THR A 17 17.99 -6.47 -12.05
CA THR A 17 16.56 -6.83 -12.22
C THR A 17 15.84 -6.55 -10.91
N ALA A 18 14.91 -5.59 -10.90
CA ALA A 18 14.09 -5.32 -9.73
C ALA A 18 13.49 -6.67 -9.29
N ALA A 19 13.93 -7.19 -8.14
CA ALA A 19 13.28 -8.33 -7.54
C ALA A 19 11.81 -7.93 -7.41
N GLU A 20 10.92 -8.72 -8.01
CA GLU A 20 9.48 -8.60 -7.90
C GLU A 20 9.16 -8.40 -6.41
N ALA A 21 8.74 -7.17 -6.07
CA ALA A 21 8.43 -6.85 -4.69
C ALA A 21 6.99 -7.27 -4.47
N ASP A 22 6.79 -8.25 -3.58
CA ASP A 22 5.45 -8.62 -3.14
C ASP A 22 4.80 -7.40 -2.49
N VAL A 23 3.57 -7.07 -2.87
CA VAL A 23 2.78 -6.02 -2.22
C VAL A 23 1.63 -6.67 -1.48
N ILE A 24 1.61 -6.49 -0.16
CA ILE A 24 0.50 -6.95 0.69
C ILE A 24 -0.31 -5.76 1.21
N GLU A 25 -1.55 -6.02 1.61
CA GLU A 25 -2.38 -5.08 2.36
C GLU A 25 -2.39 -5.46 3.83
N GLU A 26 -2.09 -4.51 4.71
CA GLU A 26 -2.15 -4.68 6.16
C GLU A 26 -3.31 -3.83 6.70
N THR A 27 -4.30 -4.48 7.32
CA THR A 27 -5.43 -3.80 7.97
C THR A 27 -4.95 -2.96 9.15
N MET A 28 -5.44 -1.73 9.22
CA MET A 28 -5.07 -0.72 10.21
C MET A 28 -6.16 -0.48 11.25
N SER A 29 -7.39 -0.31 10.80
CA SER A 29 -8.55 -0.06 11.63
C SER A 29 -9.82 -0.45 10.91
N ASN A 30 -10.85 -0.77 11.68
CA ASN A 30 -12.20 -1.00 11.17
C ASN A 30 -13.13 0.02 11.84
N MET A 31 -14.04 0.60 11.08
CA MET A 31 -15.04 1.55 11.59
C MET A 31 -16.43 1.06 11.24
N SER A 32 -17.33 1.16 12.22
CA SER A 32 -18.73 0.85 12.02
C SER A 32 -19.41 2.05 11.38
N CYS A 33 -20.02 1.85 10.23
CA CYS A 33 -20.71 2.90 9.50
C CYS A 33 -22.16 2.51 9.20
N ARG A 34 -22.98 3.51 8.91
CA ARG A 34 -24.33 3.36 8.35
C ARG A 34 -24.35 3.89 6.94
N GLY A 35 -24.84 3.06 6.02
CA GLY A 35 -25.15 3.48 4.66
C GLY A 35 -26.62 3.84 4.49
N ASN A 36 -27.08 3.81 3.25
CA ASN A 36 -28.46 4.08 2.88
C ASN A 36 -29.43 3.17 3.64
N ALA A 37 -30.57 3.75 4.05
CA ALA A 37 -31.60 3.05 4.82
C ALA A 37 -31.08 2.38 6.11
N ASP A 38 -30.12 3.02 6.79
CA ASP A 38 -29.49 2.55 8.03
C ASP A 38 -28.80 1.18 7.90
N ARG A 39 -28.43 0.77 6.68
CA ARG A 39 -27.71 -0.49 6.47
C ARG A 39 -26.36 -0.45 7.19
N PRO A 40 -26.05 -1.42 8.06
CA PRO A 40 -24.74 -1.49 8.70
C PRO A 40 -23.67 -1.84 7.66
N VAL A 41 -22.57 -1.09 7.66
CA VAL A 41 -21.42 -1.31 6.78
C VAL A 41 -20.14 -1.17 7.59
N GLU A 42 -19.21 -2.10 7.44
CA GLU A 42 -17.87 -1.99 8.02
C GLU A 42 -16.92 -1.37 6.98
N VAL A 43 -16.28 -0.27 7.34
CA VAL A 43 -15.22 0.34 6.53
C VAL A 43 -13.87 -0.01 7.13
N ILE A 44 -12.97 -0.51 6.30
CA ILE A 44 -11.63 -0.98 6.68
C ILE A 44 -10.60 0.00 6.14
N GLN A 45 -9.79 0.56 7.03
CA GLN A 45 -8.54 1.22 6.68
C GLN A 45 -7.46 0.17 6.48
N TYR A 46 -6.71 0.25 5.39
CA TYR A 46 -5.55 -0.60 5.17
C TYR A 46 -4.36 0.21 4.66
N ARG A 47 -3.17 -0.37 4.75
CA ARG A 47 -1.95 0.17 4.13
C ARG A 47 -1.31 -0.86 3.22
N HIS A 48 -0.76 -0.42 2.10
CA HIS A 48 0.10 -1.28 1.29
C HIS A 48 1.48 -1.42 1.93
N ILE A 49 2.04 -2.63 1.92
CA ILE A 49 3.41 -2.89 2.33
C ILE A 49 4.12 -3.60 1.19
N ALA A 50 5.14 -2.95 0.62
CA ALA A 50 6.03 -3.59 -0.34
C ALA A 50 7.11 -4.37 0.41
N ILE A 51 7.23 -5.65 0.12
CA ILE A 51 8.18 -6.59 0.71
C ILE A 51 9.19 -6.98 -0.37
N SER A 52 10.47 -6.75 -0.09
CA SER A 52 11.55 -7.18 -0.96
C SER A 52 12.53 -8.05 -0.18
N LYS A 53 12.89 -9.22 -0.73
CA LYS A 53 13.87 -10.13 -0.13
C LYS A 53 15.21 -10.03 -0.88
N SER A 54 16.30 -10.03 -0.12
CA SER A 54 17.67 -10.03 -0.64
C SER A 54 18.57 -10.86 0.26
N GLU A 55 19.81 -11.11 -0.17
CA GLU A 55 20.83 -11.77 0.67
C GLU A 55 21.08 -11.04 2.00
N ARG A 56 20.81 -9.73 2.06
CA ARG A 56 20.93 -8.91 3.27
C ARG A 56 19.68 -8.95 4.16
N GLY A 57 18.71 -9.79 3.84
CA GLY A 57 17.44 -9.94 4.57
C GLY A 57 16.25 -9.29 3.87
N GLU A 58 15.10 -9.40 4.56
CA GLU A 58 13.83 -8.82 4.14
C GLU A 58 13.77 -7.32 4.46
N ARG A 59 13.19 -6.55 3.54
CA ARG A 59 12.90 -5.13 3.73
C ARG A 59 11.42 -4.91 3.47
N ARG A 60 10.75 -4.26 4.43
CA ARG A 60 9.35 -3.84 4.33
C ARG A 60 9.30 -2.33 4.15
N ARG A 61 8.58 -1.85 3.13
CA ARG A 61 8.38 -0.42 2.85
C ARG A 61 6.90 -0.11 2.96
N VAL A 62 6.57 0.86 3.81
CA VAL A 62 5.20 1.35 3.98
C VAL A 62 4.80 2.15 2.75
N GLY A 63 3.66 1.79 2.17
CA GLY A 63 3.03 2.43 1.03
C GLY A 63 1.83 3.29 1.42
N ALA A 64 0.97 3.53 0.43
CA ALA A 64 -0.23 4.34 0.59
C ALA A 64 -1.27 3.68 1.52
N ILE A 65 -2.13 4.53 2.09
CA ILE A 65 -3.33 4.11 2.82
C ILE A 65 -4.50 4.05 1.84
N GLY A 66 -5.32 3.02 1.98
CA GLY A 66 -6.57 2.86 1.26
C GLY A 66 -7.73 2.55 2.20
N TRP A 67 -8.95 2.65 1.67
CA TRP A 67 -10.18 2.33 2.37
C TRP A 67 -11.05 1.44 1.50
N ARG A 68 -11.74 0.49 2.13
CA ARG A 68 -12.71 -0.38 1.46
C ARG A 68 -13.81 -0.81 2.41
N THR A 69 -14.95 -1.25 1.90
CA THR A 69 -15.94 -1.97 2.70
C THR A 69 -15.44 -3.37 3.06
N SER A 70 -16.06 -4.03 4.04
CA SER A 70 -15.84 -5.45 4.34
C SER A 70 -16.05 -6.36 3.13
N ASP A 71 -16.92 -5.97 2.20
CA ASP A 71 -17.20 -6.69 0.95
C ASP A 71 -16.17 -6.43 -0.15
N GLY A 72 -15.18 -5.58 0.13
CA GLY A 72 -14.08 -5.26 -0.78
C GLY A 72 -14.34 -4.09 -1.72
N GLU A 73 -15.47 -3.38 -1.58
CA GLU A 73 -15.75 -2.22 -2.43
C GLU A 73 -14.81 -1.06 -2.07
N PRO A 74 -14.17 -0.41 -3.04
CA PRO A 74 -13.30 0.73 -2.78
C PRO A 74 -14.08 1.91 -2.21
N VAL A 75 -13.50 2.54 -1.20
CA VAL A 75 -14.10 3.67 -0.48
C VAL A 75 -13.15 4.87 -0.54
N ARG A 76 -13.71 6.06 -0.71
CA ARG A 76 -13.01 7.33 -0.54
C ARG A 76 -13.40 7.93 0.80
N GLN A 77 -12.42 8.35 1.59
CA GLN A 77 -12.68 9.17 2.77
C GLN A 77 -12.95 10.61 2.32
N ILE A 78 -14.10 11.16 2.71
CA ILE A 78 -14.51 12.54 2.41
C ILE A 78 -14.20 13.43 3.61
N ASP A 79 -14.49 12.94 4.81
CA ASP A 79 -14.15 13.56 6.09
C ASP A 79 -13.79 12.45 7.11
N ARG A 80 -13.41 12.82 8.33
CA ARG A 80 -13.08 11.91 9.43
C ARG A 80 -14.14 10.82 9.64
N ASP A 81 -15.41 11.21 9.56
CA ASP A 81 -16.56 10.37 9.90
C ASP A 81 -17.51 10.17 8.70
N LEU A 82 -17.09 10.57 7.50
CA LEU A 82 -17.87 10.45 6.27
C LEU A 82 -17.04 9.81 5.15
N TYR A 83 -17.60 8.76 4.57
CA TYR A 83 -16.99 7.98 3.51
C TYR A 83 -17.92 7.85 2.31
N GLN A 84 -17.36 7.63 1.13
CA GLN A 84 -18.11 7.42 -0.10
C GLN A 84 -17.67 6.11 -0.78
N VAL A 85 -18.62 5.21 -1.04
CA VAL A 85 -18.38 4.03 -1.88
C VAL A 85 -18.19 4.49 -3.32
N VAL A 86 -17.08 4.10 -3.96
CA VAL A 86 -16.70 4.64 -5.28
C VAL A 86 -17.60 4.11 -6.40
N SER A 87 -18.08 2.87 -6.30
CA SER A 87 -18.92 2.23 -7.31
C SER A 87 -20.33 2.82 -7.37
N SER A 88 -20.94 3.09 -6.22
CA SER A 88 -22.35 3.49 -6.08
C SER A 88 -22.55 4.96 -5.73
N GLU A 89 -21.48 5.68 -5.42
CA GLU A 89 -21.49 7.03 -4.83
C GLU A 89 -22.21 7.12 -3.47
N GLU A 90 -22.58 5.98 -2.87
CA GLU A 90 -23.24 5.91 -1.58
C GLU A 90 -22.37 6.51 -0.47
N LEU A 91 -23.00 7.32 0.38
CA LEU A 91 -22.36 7.88 1.56
C LEU A 91 -22.53 6.94 2.76
N LEU A 92 -21.44 6.77 3.51
CA LEU A 92 -21.39 5.99 4.75
C LEU A 92 -20.98 6.92 5.90
N GLU A 93 -21.79 6.97 6.95
CA GLU A 93 -21.53 7.77 8.15
C GLU A 93 -21.02 6.87 9.27
N ARG A 94 -19.92 7.26 9.91
CA ARG A 94 -19.36 6.54 11.06
C ARG A 94 -20.26 6.66 12.28
N VAL A 95 -20.43 5.58 13.04
CA VAL A 95 -21.36 5.52 14.18
C VAL A 95 -20.76 5.01 15.50
N ASP A 96 -19.45 4.77 15.55
CA ASP A 96 -18.69 4.42 16.75
C ASP A 96 -18.01 5.63 17.43
#